data_AF-A0A7K2EI55-F1
#
_entry.id   AF-A0A7K2EI55-F1
#
_cell.length_a   1.000
_cell.length_b   1.000
_cell.length_c   1.000
_cell.angle_alpha   90.00
_cell.angle_beta   90.00
_cell.angle_gamma   90.00
#
_symmetry.space_group_name_H-M   'P 1'
#
loop_
_entity.id
_entity.type
_entity.pdbx_description
1 polymer ?
#
loop_
_entity_poly.entity_id
_entity_poly.type
_entity_poly.pdbx_seq_one_letter_code
_entity_poly.pdbx_strand_id
1 'polypeptide(L)' 'MYPRTAGTAHGRGYITGAVRYGQRSTVERALGRLKDGFGARHVRVRGYQKVLCHLMFSVMVGVVDQLLRMIQ' A
#
# COMPACT_ATOMS: atom_id res chain seq x y z
N MET A 1 -17.14 -23.83 -2.50
CA MET A 1 -17.14 -23.86 -3.97
C MET A 1 -17.96 -22.67 -4.46
N TYR A 2 -17.31 -21.53 -4.75
CA TYR A 2 -18.03 -20.30 -5.13
C TYR A 2 -18.48 -20.37 -6.60
N PRO A 3 -19.75 -20.07 -6.91
CA PRO A 3 -20.28 -20.23 -8.25
C PRO A 3 -19.77 -19.13 -9.19
N ARG A 4 -19.45 -19.55 -10.41
CA ARG A 4 -19.16 -18.73 -11.59
C ARG A 4 -20.48 -18.18 -12.12
N THR A 5 -20.93 -17.01 -11.64
CA THR A 5 -22.00 -16.25 -12.30
C THR A 5 -21.38 -15.21 -13.23
N ALA A 6 -21.39 -15.55 -14.52
CA ALA A 6 -21.17 -14.62 -15.62
C ALA A 6 -22.37 -13.65 -15.68
N GLY A 7 -22.30 -12.56 -14.92
CA GLY A 7 -23.20 -11.43 -15.01
C GLY A 7 -22.63 -10.38 -15.95
N THR A 8 -23.13 -10.39 -17.18
CA THR A 8 -23.44 -9.22 -18.02
C THR A 8 -22.58 -7.96 -17.87
N ALA A 9 -21.77 -7.75 -18.90
CA ALA A 9 -21.03 -6.53 -19.18
C ALA A 9 -21.96 -5.31 -19.32
N HIS A 10 -21.87 -4.36 -18.39
CA HIS A 10 -22.24 -2.97 -18.67
C HIS A 10 -21.37 -1.98 -17.86
N GLY A 11 -20.43 -1.33 -18.55
CA GLY A 11 -20.10 0.07 -18.29
C GLY A 11 -19.34 0.48 -17.01
N ARG A 12 -18.41 -0.32 -16.49
CA ARG A 12 -17.22 0.13 -15.72
C ARG A 12 -16.39 -1.08 -15.32
N GLY A 13 -15.09 -1.07 -15.62
CA GLY A 13 -14.19 -2.22 -15.47
C GLY A 13 -14.33 -2.97 -14.14
N TYR A 14 -14.83 -4.20 -14.20
CA TYR A 14 -14.84 -5.13 -13.08
C TYR A 14 -13.45 -5.75 -12.97
N ILE A 15 -12.59 -5.15 -12.15
CA ILE A 15 -11.40 -5.86 -11.69
C ILE A 15 -11.88 -7.11 -10.94
N THR A 16 -11.56 -8.29 -11.46
CA THR A 16 -12.01 -9.57 -10.90
C THR A 16 -11.56 -9.66 -9.44
N GLY A 17 -12.34 -10.32 -8.56
CA GLY A 17 -12.07 -10.33 -7.11
C GLY A 17 -10.61 -10.65 -6.76
N ALA A 18 -9.99 -11.59 -7.49
CA ALA A 18 -8.58 -11.96 -7.36
C ALA A 18 -7.61 -10.78 -7.55
N VAL A 19 -7.87 -9.87 -8.49
CA VAL A 19 -7.05 -8.68 -8.72
C VAL A 19 -7.16 -7.70 -7.54
N ARG A 20 -8.36 -7.48 -6.99
CA ARG A 20 -8.52 -6.67 -5.77
C ARG A 20 -7.82 -7.28 -4.55
N TYR A 21 -7.93 -8.59 -4.37
CA TYR A 21 -7.25 -9.29 -3.28
C TYR A 21 -5.73 -9.21 -3.43
N GLY A 22 -5.20 -9.35 -4.65
CA GLY A 22 -3.78 -9.17 -4.95
C GLY A 22 -3.29 -7.75 -4.66
N GLN A 23 -4.02 -6.74 -5.13
CA GLN A 23 -3.71 -5.32 -4.85
C GLN A 23 -3.73 -5.02 -3.34
N ARG A 24 -4.72 -5.55 -2.61
CA ARG A 24 -4.79 -5.40 -1.15
C ARG A 24 -3.60 -6.04 -0.45
N SER A 25 -3.16 -7.23 -0.89
CA SER A 25 -2.02 -7.94 -0.32
C SER A 25 -0.70 -7.19 -0.51
N THR A 26 -0.51 -6.52 -1.65
CA THR A 26 0.67 -5.69 -1.89
C THR A 26 0.65 -4.43 -1.02
N VAL A 27 -0.50 -3.77 -0.90
CA VAL A 27 -0.66 -2.59 -0.05
C VAL A 27 -0.47 -2.91 1.42
N GLU A 28 -1.00 -4.03 1.93
CA GLU A 28 -0.85 -4.44 3.33
C GLU A 28 0.61 -4.71 3.69
N ARG A 29 1.38 -5.36 2.80
CA ARG A 29 2.83 -5.57 3.01
C ARG A 29 3.63 -4.27 2.93
N ALA A 30 3.30 -3.39 1.99
CA ALA A 30 3.94 -2.08 1.87
C ALA A 30 3.67 -1.21 3.12
N LEU A 31 2.44 -1.23 3.62
CA LEU A 31 2.04 -0.46 4.80
C LEU A 31 2.60 -1.05 6.10
N GLY A 32 2.79 -2.36 6.18
CA GLY A 32 3.51 -3.02 7.27
C GLY A 32 4.98 -2.58 7.35
N ARG A 33 5.69 -2.60 6.20
CA ARG A 33 7.07 -2.08 6.12
C ARG A 33 7.18 -0.61 6.44
N LEU A 34 6.21 0.19 6.01
CA LEU A 34 6.13 1.61 6.35
C LEU A 34 6.07 1.85 7.86
N LYS A 35 5.24 1.06 8.55
CA LYS A 35 5.07 1.15 10.01
C LYS A 35 6.29 0.67 10.77
N ASP A 36 6.83 -0.50 10.43
CA ASP A 36 7.87 -1.15 11.22
C ASP A 36 9.30 -0.73 10.80
N GLY A 37 9.53 -0.33 9.55
CA GLY A 37 10.86 0.01 9.01
C GLY A 37 11.14 1.50 8.85
N PHE A 38 10.11 2.33 8.58
CA PHE A 38 10.31 3.75 8.24
C PHE A 38 9.78 4.73 9.30
N GLY A 39 9.63 4.27 10.54
CA GLY A 39 9.39 5.12 11.70
C GLY A 39 7.96 5.67 11.85
N ALA A 40 6.99 5.18 11.05
CA ALA A 40 5.58 5.59 11.20
C ALA A 40 4.92 5.03 12.47
N ARG A 41 5.51 4.02 13.13
CA ARG A 41 5.06 3.47 14.42
C ARG A 41 5.54 4.25 15.65
N HIS A 42 6.65 5.00 15.52
CA HIS A 42 7.26 5.76 16.62
C HIS A 42 7.55 7.20 16.20
N VAL A 43 6.48 7.99 16.04
CA VAL A 43 6.58 9.43 15.76
C VAL A 43 6.67 10.19 17.08
N ARG A 44 7.90 10.54 17.51
CA ARG A 44 8.16 11.30 18.76
C ARG A 44 8.27 12.82 18.53
N VAL A 45 7.58 13.37 17.52
CA VAL A 45 7.56 14.81 17.24
C VAL A 45 6.23 15.45 17.64
N ARG A 46 6.29 16.61 18.30
CA ARG A 46 5.11 17.37 18.75
C ARG A 46 4.68 18.35 17.64
N GLY A 47 3.42 18.25 17.21
CA GLY A 47 2.79 19.17 16.24
C GLY A 47 2.38 18.50 14.92
N TYR A 48 1.15 18.79 14.47
CA TYR A 48 0.52 18.13 13.30
C TYR A 48 1.34 18.24 12.01
N GLN A 49 1.90 19.41 11.72
CA GLN A 49 2.71 19.62 10.52
C GLN A 49 3.98 18.75 10.50
N LYS A 50 4.62 18.56 11.66
CA LYS A 50 5.84 17.74 11.78
C LYS A 50 5.53 16.26 11.64
N VAL A 51 4.39 15.82 12.18
CA VAL A 51 3.89 14.43 12.01
C VAL A 51 3.60 14.15 10.54
N LEU A 52 2.93 15.07 9.83
CA LEU A 52 2.66 14.92 8.41
C LEU A 52 3.93 14.88 7.57
N CYS A 53 4.90 15.77 7.82
CA CYS A 53 6.18 15.77 7.12
C CYS A 53 6.94 14.45 7.31
N HIS A 54 6.98 13.94 8.56
CA HIS A 54 7.60 12.65 8.86
C HIS A 54 6.91 11.51 8.12
N LEU A 55 5.57 11.51 8.09
CA LEU A 55 4.79 10.50 7.39
C LEU A 55 5.04 10.52 5.88
N MET A 56 5.10 11.71 5.27
CA MET A 56 5.40 11.86 3.85
C MET A 56 6.82 11.39 3.51
N PHE A 57 7.79 11.66 4.39
CA PHE A 57 9.16 11.18 4.21
C PHE A 57 9.23 9.65 4.28
N SER A 58 8.55 9.02 5.24
CA SER A 58 8.47 7.56 5.34
C SER A 58 7.92 6.90 4.07
N VAL A 59 6.93 7.52 3.41
CA VAL A 59 6.36 7.03 2.14
C VAL A 59 7.41 7.08 1.02
N MET A 60 8.18 8.16 0.93
CA MET A 60 9.24 8.30 -0.07
C MET A 60 10.33 7.23 0.10
N VAL A 61 10.75 6.95 1.34
CA VAL A 61 11.74 5.89 1.61
C VAL A 61 11.21 4.51 1.18
N GLY A 62 9.91 4.24 1.34
CA GLY A 62 9.29 3.00 0.85
C GLY A 62 9.40 2.83 -0.68
N VAL A 63 9.32 3.92 -1.43
CA VAL A 63 9.53 3.90 -2.89
C VAL A 63 10.99 3.62 -3.23
N VAL A 64 11.93 4.20 -2.48
CA VAL A 64 13.37 3.96 -2.66
C VAL A 64 13.75 2.52 -2.32
N ASP A 65 13.23 1.93 -1.24
CA ASP A 65 13.44 0.50 -0.89
C ASP A 65 12.97 -0.42 -2.02
N GLN A 66 11.81 -0.13 -2.60
CA GLN A 66 11.28 -0.89 -3.72
C GLN A 66 12.12 -0.71 -5.00
N LEU A 67 12.65 0.49 -5.22
CA LEU A 67 13.52 0.78 -6.37
C LEU A 67 14.87 0.06 -6.25
N LEU A 68 15.51 0.12 -5.07
CA LEU A 68 16.79 -0.57 -4.82
C LEU A 68 16.63 -2.09 -4.95
N ARG A 69 15.52 -2.65 -4.45
CA ARG A 69 15.17 -4.08 -4.63
C ARG A 69 14.89 -4.48 -6.08
N MET A 70 14.62 -3.54 -6.97
CA MET A 70 14.41 -3.81 -8.40
C MET A 70 15.73 -3.75 -9.19
N ILE A 71 16.70 -2.99 -8.69
CA ILE A 71 18.01 -2.80 -9.32
C ILE A 71 18.99 -3.90 -8.89
N GLN A 72 18.89 -4.39 -7.65
CA GLN A 72 19.61 -5.57 -7.16
C GLN A 72 18.93 -6.88 -7.60
#